data_AF-A0A3N5Q7Q7-F1
#
_entry.id   AF-A0A3N5Q7Q7-F1
#
_cell.length_a   1.000
_cell.length_b   1.000
_cell.length_c   1.000
_cell.angle_alpha   90.00
_cell.angle_beta   90.00
_cell.angle_gamma   90.00
#
_symmetry.space_group_name_H-M   'P 1'
#
loop_
_entity.id
_entity.type
_entity.pdbx_description
1 polymer ?
#
loop_
_entity_poly.entity_id
_entity_poly.type
_entity_poly.pdbx_seq_one_letter_code
_entity_poly.pdbx_strand_id
1 'polypeptide(L)'
;MSGCEGVFDNTSPMGEAIFQIIAILKARGVNVLREPTVKGLEATRLEGRIGGRPVGSYNQKKASAVVTLYKQKESINFIEETQNISRSIIYQYLIKESVEVKGFKKRKS
;
A
#
# COMPACT_ATOMS: atom_id res chain seq x y z
N MET A 1 -43.16 -41.75 5.09
CA MET A 1 -42.84 -40.32 5.35
C MET A 1 -41.39 -40.26 5.78
N SER A 2 -40.47 -40.23 4.83
CA SER A 2 -39.03 -40.14 5.07
C SER A 2 -38.59 -38.76 4.63
N GLY A 3 -37.96 -38.03 5.55
CA GLY A 3 -37.43 -36.70 5.32
C GLY A 3 -36.30 -36.76 4.31
N CYS A 4 -36.38 -35.90 3.30
CA CYS A 4 -35.20 -35.41 2.62
C CYS A 4 -35.02 -33.97 3.10
N GLU A 5 -34.32 -33.88 4.23
CA GLU A 5 -33.72 -32.67 4.74
C GLU A 5 -32.62 -32.21 3.77
N GLY A 6 -32.64 -30.95 3.38
CA GLY A 6 -31.61 -30.34 2.55
C GLY A 6 -32.20 -29.40 1.50
N VAL A 7 -32.05 -28.09 1.71
CA VAL A 7 -32.60 -27.03 0.82
C VAL A 7 -31.99 -27.06 -0.59
N PHE A 8 -30.95 -27.86 -0.84
CA PHE A 8 -30.33 -28.03 -2.16
C PHE A 8 -29.84 -29.48 -2.35
N ASP A 9 -30.56 -30.27 -3.13
CA ASP A 9 -30.16 -31.62 -3.55
C ASP A 9 -29.50 -31.54 -4.93
N ASN A 10 -28.24 -31.95 -5.09
CA ASN A 10 -27.47 -31.86 -6.34
C ASN A 10 -27.49 -33.16 -7.18
N THR A 11 -28.25 -34.17 -6.74
CA THR A 11 -28.37 -35.46 -7.45
C THR A 11 -29.52 -35.50 -8.45
N SER A 12 -30.42 -34.51 -8.40
CA SER A 12 -31.49 -34.32 -9.38
C SER A 12 -31.03 -33.41 -10.54
N PRO A 13 -31.41 -33.68 -11.81
CA PRO A 13 -31.12 -32.81 -12.94
C PRO A 13 -31.56 -31.35 -12.72
N MET A 14 -32.64 -31.15 -11.95
CA MET A 14 -33.13 -29.81 -11.59
C MET A 14 -32.22 -29.12 -10.55
N GLY A 15 -31.72 -29.89 -9.59
CA GLY A 15 -30.82 -29.39 -8.55
C GLY A 15 -29.45 -29.00 -9.08
N GLU A 16 -28.93 -29.77 -10.03
CA GLU A 16 -27.70 -29.45 -10.75
C GLU A 16 -27.83 -28.12 -11.52
N ALA A 17 -28.94 -27.91 -12.22
CA ALA A 17 -29.20 -26.67 -12.96
C ALA A 17 -29.26 -25.44 -12.03
N ILE A 18 -29.97 -25.54 -10.90
CA ILE A 18 -30.06 -24.46 -9.91
C ILE A 18 -28.70 -24.17 -9.29
N PHE A 19 -27.92 -25.21 -8.98
CA PHE A 19 -26.57 -25.06 -8.43
C PHE A 19 -25.63 -24.35 -9.41
N GLN A 20 -25.69 -24.68 -10.71
CA GLN A 20 -24.89 -24.02 -11.74
C GLN A 20 -25.24 -22.53 -11.88
N ILE A 21 -26.53 -22.17 -11.85
CA ILE A 21 -26.98 -20.76 -11.89
C ILE A 21 -26.44 -19.99 -10.68
N ILE A 22 -26.56 -20.55 -9.47
CA ILE A 22 -26.04 -19.92 -8.25
C ILE A 22 -24.51 -19.82 -8.29
N ALA A 23 -23.81 -20.81 -8.85
CA ALA A 23 -22.36 -20.76 -9.03
C ALA A 23 -21.93 -19.63 -9.98
N ILE A 24 -22.64 -19.44 -11.09
CA ILE A 24 -22.42 -18.33 -12.03
C ILE A 24 -22.68 -16.98 -11.35
N LEU A 25 -23.76 -16.87 -10.58
CA LEU A 25 -24.10 -15.64 -9.84
C LEU A 25 -23.07 -15.33 -8.75
N LYS A 26 -22.58 -16.33 -8.02
CA LYS A 26 -21.53 -16.17 -7.00
C LYS A 26 -20.20 -15.75 -7.64
N ALA A 27 -19.83 -16.36 -8.76
CA ALA A 27 -18.65 -15.98 -9.52
C ALA A 27 -18.74 -14.52 -10.01
N ARG A 28 -19.94 -14.04 -10.36
CA ARG A 28 -20.15 -12.67 -10.85
C ARG A 28 -20.38 -11.63 -9.75
N GLY A 29 -20.93 -11.99 -8.59
CA GLY A 29 -21.26 -11.08 -7.49
C GLY A 29 -20.04 -10.36 -6.88
N VAL A 30 -18.85 -10.93 -7.01
CA VAL A 30 -17.61 -10.29 -6.56
C VAL A 30 -17.04 -9.31 -7.61
N ASN A 31 -17.18 -9.63 -8.90
CA ASN A 31 -16.67 -8.79 -9.99
C ASN A 31 -17.50 -7.51 -10.19
N VAL A 32 -18.82 -7.58 -10.01
CA VAL A 32 -19.73 -6.43 -10.10
C VAL A 32 -19.50 -5.39 -8.99
N LEU A 33 -18.91 -5.78 -7.85
CA LEU A 33 -18.55 -4.85 -6.77
C LEU A 33 -17.23 -4.11 -7.01
N ARG A 34 -16.32 -4.65 -7.83
CA ARG A 34 -15.00 -4.05 -8.09
C ARG A 34 -15.08 -2.88 -9.07
N GLU A 35 -15.95 -2.97 -10.05
CA GLU A 35 -16.17 -1.94 -11.07
C GLU A 35 -16.51 -0.55 -10.50
N PRO A 36 -17.47 -0.40 -9.57
CA PRO A 36 -17.78 0.90 -8.98
C PRO A 36 -16.65 1.44 -8.09
N THR A 37 -15.87 0.57 -7.44
CA THR A 37 -14.73 1.01 -6.64
C THR A 37 -13.61 1.57 -7.51
N VAL A 38 -13.31 0.91 -8.63
CA VAL A 38 -12.29 1.38 -9.58
C VAL A 38 -12.73 2.68 -10.23
N LYS A 39 -13.98 2.76 -10.71
CA LYS A 39 -14.54 3.99 -11.29
C LYS A 39 -14.58 5.15 -10.30
N GLY A 40 -14.92 4.89 -9.03
CA GLY A 40 -14.90 5.90 -7.96
C GLY A 40 -13.48 6.38 -7.64
N LEU A 41 -12.51 5.46 -7.58
CA LEU A 41 -11.09 5.81 -7.41
C LEU A 41 -10.54 6.62 -8.59
N GLU A 42 -10.93 6.30 -9.82
CA GLU A 42 -10.55 7.03 -11.02
C GLU A 42 -11.12 8.45 -11.04
N ALA A 43 -12.41 8.61 -10.76
CA ALA A 43 -13.05 9.93 -10.66
C ALA A 43 -12.35 10.82 -9.61
N THR A 44 -12.06 10.25 -8.44
CA THR A 44 -11.39 10.96 -7.34
C THR A 44 -9.92 11.30 -7.65
N ARG A 45 -9.23 10.45 -8.43
CA ARG A 45 -7.86 10.70 -8.88
C ARG A 45 -7.80 11.81 -9.94
N LEU A 46 -8.80 11.91 -10.82
CA LEU A 46 -8.91 13.01 -11.79
C LEU A 46 -9.05 14.37 -11.08
N GLU A 47 -9.69 14.40 -9.92
CA GLU A 47 -9.77 15.59 -9.03
C GLU A 47 -8.47 15.84 -8.23
N GLY A 48 -7.41 15.05 -8.46
CA GLY A 48 -6.10 15.27 -7.87
C GLY A 48 -5.85 14.58 -6.52
N ARG A 49 -6.78 13.75 -6.03
CA ARG A 49 -6.58 13.02 -4.77
C ARG A 49 -5.70 11.78 -5.01
N ILE A 50 -4.49 11.83 -4.47
CA ILE A 50 -3.53 10.71 -4.48
C ILE A 50 -3.83 9.82 -3.28
N GLY A 51 -4.34 8.61 -3.53
CA GLY A 51 -4.56 7.60 -2.50
C GLY A 51 -3.27 6.91 -2.04
N GLY A 52 -3.38 6.06 -1.00
CA GLY A 52 -2.24 5.33 -0.42
C GLY A 52 -1.82 5.88 0.94
N ARG A 53 -0.78 5.27 1.52
CA ARG A 53 -0.22 5.74 2.81
C ARG A 53 0.42 7.11 2.59
N PRO A 54 0.07 8.14 3.38
CA PRO A 54 0.72 9.45 3.26
C PRO A 54 2.22 9.28 3.46
N VAL A 55 3.00 9.95 2.61
CA VAL A 55 4.46 10.00 2.74
C VAL A 55 4.78 10.61 4.10
N GLY A 56 5.69 9.99 4.85
CA GLY A 56 6.07 10.49 6.18
C GLY A 56 6.43 11.98 6.13
N SER A 57 5.94 12.75 7.10
CA SER A 57 6.12 14.20 7.10
C SER A 57 7.60 14.56 7.10
N TYR A 58 8.04 15.25 6.06
CA TYR A 58 9.36 15.82 5.99
C TYR A 58 9.48 16.91 7.05
N ASN A 59 10.33 16.70 8.05
CA ASN A 59 10.56 17.69 9.09
C ASN A 59 11.80 18.52 8.76
N GLN A 60 11.59 19.76 8.32
CA GLN A 60 12.65 20.69 7.93
C GLN A 60 13.66 20.96 9.06
N LYS A 61 13.20 21.05 10.33
CA LYS A 61 14.08 21.27 11.49
C LYS A 61 15.02 20.09 11.73
N LYS A 62 14.50 18.87 11.57
CA LYS A 62 15.31 17.64 11.69
C LYS A 62 16.28 17.53 10.51
N ALA A 63 15.84 17.87 9.30
CA ALA A 63 16.70 17.85 8.13
C ALA A 63 17.88 18.82 8.24
N SER A 64 17.65 20.06 8.69
CA SER A 64 18.73 21.04 8.89
C SER A 64 19.74 20.59 9.96
N ALA A 65 19.26 19.96 11.04
CA ALA A 65 20.14 19.40 12.08
C ALA A 65 21.01 18.25 11.53
N VAL A 66 20.40 17.32 10.78
CA VAL A 66 21.12 16.23 10.11
C VAL A 66 22.19 16.75 9.15
N VAL A 67 21.86 17.75 8.31
CA VAL A 67 22.82 18.34 7.36
C VAL A 67 23.99 18.99 8.09
N THR A 68 23.73 19.68 9.20
CA THR A 68 24.78 20.33 10.00
C THR A 68 25.73 19.31 10.61
N LEU A 69 25.19 18.27 11.26
CA LEU A 69 25.97 17.19 11.87
C LEU A 69 26.77 16.42 10.80
N TYR A 70 26.18 16.18 9.64
CA TYR A 70 26.86 15.51 8.53
C TYR A 70 28.02 16.36 7.97
N LYS A 71 27.85 17.68 7.84
CA LYS A 71 28.93 18.60 7.43
C LYS A 71 30.07 18.67 8.44
N GLN A 72 29.77 18.50 9.72
CA GLN A 72 30.75 18.37 10.81
C GLN A 72 31.50 17.02 10.78
N LYS A 73 31.20 16.13 9.84
CA LYS A 73 31.77 14.78 9.68
C LYS A 73 31.47 13.84 10.86
N GLU A 74 30.37 14.06 11.56
CA GLU A 74 29.90 13.14 12.60
C GLU A 74 29.49 11.77 12.03
N SER A 75 29.61 10.73 12.85
CA SER A 75 29.21 9.37 12.46
C SER A 75 27.70 9.28 12.24
N ILE A 76 27.28 8.48 11.25
CA ILE A 76 25.84 8.24 10.98
C ILE A 76 25.15 7.66 12.21
N ASN A 77 25.80 6.77 12.96
CA ASN A 77 25.24 6.19 14.19
C ASN A 77 24.98 7.27 15.25
N PHE A 78 25.88 8.23 15.37
CA PHE A 78 25.72 9.37 16.29
C PHE A 78 24.53 10.24 15.89
N ILE A 79 24.33 10.47 14.59
CA ILE A 79 23.18 11.22 14.07
C ILE A 79 21.86 10.46 14.32
N GLU A 80 21.86 9.13 14.16
CA GLU A 80 20.69 8.29 14.48
C GLU A 80 20.28 8.41 15.95
N GLU A 81 21.24 8.28 16.86
CA GLU A 81 21.01 8.35 18.31
C GLU A 81 20.57 9.75 18.73
N THR A 82 21.23 10.79 18.22
CA THR A 82 20.96 12.19 18.59
C THR A 82 19.58 12.67 18.12
N GLN A 83 19.19 12.30 16.89
CA GLN A 83 17.94 12.79 16.28
C GLN A 83 16.77 11.81 16.43
N ASN A 84 17.04 10.57 16.87
CA ASN A 84 16.10 9.45 16.94
C ASN A 84 15.40 9.20 15.59
N ILE A 85 16.21 9.02 14.55
CA ILE A 85 15.80 8.84 13.15
C ILE A 85 16.56 7.66 12.57
N SER A 86 15.90 6.83 11.75
CA SER A 86 16.56 5.71 11.07
C SER A 86 17.51 6.16 9.95
N ARG A 87 18.55 5.36 9.67
CA ARG A 87 19.48 5.57 8.53
C ARG A 87 18.77 5.94 7.23
N SER A 88 17.67 5.25 6.92
CA SER A 88 16.89 5.45 5.70
C SER A 88 16.37 6.89 5.58
N ILE A 89 15.90 7.48 6.68
CA ILE A 89 15.38 8.86 6.69
C ILE A 89 16.53 9.87 6.67
N ILE A 90 17.65 9.58 7.35
CA ILE A 90 18.87 10.42 7.29
C ILE A 90 19.33 10.57 5.83
N TYR A 91 19.47 9.47 5.11
CA TYR A 91 19.84 9.52 3.69
C TYR A 91 18.77 10.21 2.83
N GLN A 92 17.48 10.00 3.10
CA GLN A 92 16.41 10.75 2.41
C GLN A 92 16.53 12.26 2.62
N TYR A 93 16.85 12.71 3.83
CA TYR A 93 17.04 14.12 4.14
C TYR A 93 18.27 14.70 3.43
N LEU A 94 19.40 13.99 3.43
CA LEU A 94 20.61 14.43 2.72
C LEU A 94 20.40 14.53 1.21
N ILE A 95 19.68 13.57 0.61
CA ILE A 95 19.34 13.59 -0.82
C ILE A 95 18.42 14.77 -1.13
N LYS A 96 17.40 15.01 -0.30
CA LYS A 96 16.44 16.10 -0.50
C LYS A 96 17.09 17.49 -0.37
N GLU A 97 18.07 17.62 0.51
CA GLU A 97 18.86 18.85 0.72
C GLU A 97 20.07 18.95 -0.23
N SER A 98 20.18 18.06 -1.24
CA SER A 98 21.24 18.06 -2.27
C SER A 98 22.67 18.01 -1.73
N VAL A 99 22.90 17.32 -0.60
CA VAL A 99 24.24 17.13 -0.04
C VAL A 99 24.95 15.99 -0.77
N GLU A 100 26.21 16.19 -1.17
CA GLU A 100 27.02 15.15 -1.80
C GLU A 100 27.31 13.99 -0.83
N VAL A 101 26.54 12.93 -0.93
CA VAL A 101 26.77 11.68 -0.20
C VAL A 101 27.52 10.71 -1.11
N LYS A 102 28.80 10.46 -0.81
CA LYS A 102 29.57 9.43 -1.52
C LYS A 102 29.03 8.04 -1.16
N GLY A 103 28.44 7.32 -2.13
CA GLY A 103 28.30 5.85 -2.05
C GLY A 103 26.89 5.24 -2.11
N PHE A 104 25.80 6.01 -2.22
CA PHE A 104 24.46 5.39 -2.25
C PHE A 104 24.02 5.02 -3.68
N LYS A 105 24.36 3.81 -4.13
CA LYS A 105 23.84 3.23 -5.39
C LYS A 105 22.47 2.59 -5.12
N LYS A 106 21.38 3.29 -5.45
CA LYS A 106 20.02 2.72 -5.38
C LYS A 106 19.97 1.47 -6.28
N ARG A 107 19.87 0.27 -5.70
CA ARG A 107 19.56 -0.92 -6.49
C ARG A 107 18.14 -0.74 -7.03
N LYS A 108 18.00 -0.61 -8.37
CA LYS A 108 16.71 -0.72 -9.04
C LYS A 108 16.16 -2.12 -8.75
N SER A 109 14.95 -2.18 -8.21
CA SER A 109 14.09 -3.37 -8.30
C SER A 109 13.20 -3.23 -9.52
#